data_AF-A0A9W4IBS5-F1
#
_entry.id   AF-A0A9W4IBS5-F1
#
_cell.length_a   1.000
_cell.length_b   1.000
_cell.length_c   1.000
_cell.angle_alpha   90.00
_cell.angle_beta   90.00
_cell.angle_gamma   90.00
#
_symmetry.space_group_name_H-M   'P 1'
#
loop_
_entity.id
_entity.type
_entity.pdbx_description
1 polymer ?
#
loop_
_entity_poly.entity_id
_entity_poly.type
_entity_poly.pdbx_seq_one_letter_code
_entity_poly.pdbx_strand_id
1 'polypeptide(L)'
;MRIGLLHKLTAMHCDEPVACYWELVFTTFSRLVGGRDELLLLIDGVTVELLQSRVPKFSSKDLQSLQVELEEGRLFPNFSEGTRQDIWARLKEIDYPIPTLKTFFKDRLYLEVAQSVMKRLFVQPRREKITIDQGVYGKYDTPVPVSMALRQEWLGSDLLEFWRFSF
;
A
#
# COMPACT_ATOMS: atom_id res chain seq x y z
N MET A 1 1.83 15.20 -3.62
CA MET A 1 1.26 14.71 -2.33
C MET A 1 0.16 15.66 -1.87
N ARG A 2 -0.98 15.18 -1.32
CA ARG A 2 -2.10 16.03 -0.85
C ARG A 2 -2.09 16.18 0.68
N ILE A 3 -1.15 16.95 1.21
CA ILE A 3 -0.96 17.18 2.67
C ILE A 3 -2.25 17.66 3.36
N GLY A 4 -3.08 18.44 2.66
CA GLY A 4 -4.37 18.91 3.17
C GLY A 4 -5.37 17.81 3.53
N LEU A 5 -5.12 16.53 3.22
CA LEU A 5 -6.00 15.41 3.55
C LEU A 5 -5.55 14.61 4.80
N LEU A 6 -4.42 14.93 5.41
CA LEU A 6 -3.91 14.19 6.57
C LEU A 6 -4.88 14.21 7.76
N HIS A 7 -5.55 15.35 7.99
CA HIS A 7 -6.56 15.47 9.05
C HIS A 7 -7.78 14.54 8.82
N LYS A 8 -8.07 14.18 7.56
CA LYS A 8 -9.14 13.22 7.26
C LYS A 8 -8.70 11.80 7.55
N LEU A 9 -7.44 11.46 7.25
CA LEU A 9 -6.87 10.15 7.58
C LEU A 9 -6.98 9.86 9.07
N THR A 10 -6.56 10.82 9.91
CA THR A 10 -6.64 10.65 11.37
C THR A 10 -8.07 10.59 11.89
N ALA A 11 -9.02 11.29 11.28
CA ALA A 11 -10.42 11.29 11.69
C ALA A 11 -11.20 10.02 11.28
N MET A 12 -10.70 9.25 10.30
CA MET A 12 -11.35 8.03 9.86
C MET A 12 -11.28 6.89 10.88
N HIS A 13 -10.20 6.84 11.70
CA HIS A 13 -9.90 5.72 12.60
C HIS A 13 -9.80 4.37 11.87
N CYS A 14 -9.18 4.41 10.68
CA CYS A 14 -8.93 3.26 9.81
C CYS A 14 -7.41 3.04 9.71
N ASP A 15 -6.74 2.91 10.85
CA ASP A 15 -5.27 2.95 10.91
C ASP A 15 -4.68 1.68 10.27
N GLU A 16 -5.32 0.53 10.45
CA GLU A 16 -4.92 -0.76 9.90
C GLU A 16 -4.91 -0.75 8.36
N PRO A 17 -6.02 -0.50 7.63
CA PRO A 17 -5.99 -0.49 6.16
C PRO A 17 -5.06 0.60 5.59
N VAL A 18 -4.87 1.72 6.31
CA VAL A 18 -3.93 2.77 5.89
C VAL A 18 -2.49 2.27 6.00
N ALA A 19 -2.12 1.65 7.13
CA ALA A 19 -0.80 1.06 7.34
C ALA A 19 -0.53 -0.04 6.30
N CYS A 20 -1.51 -0.90 6.02
CA CYS A 20 -1.41 -1.94 5.01
C CYS A 20 -1.09 -1.38 3.62
N TYR A 21 -1.77 -0.31 3.22
CA TYR A 21 -1.51 0.32 1.93
C TYR A 21 -0.10 0.93 1.88
N TRP A 22 0.34 1.60 2.94
CA TRP A 22 1.67 2.21 2.99
C TRP A 22 2.78 1.16 2.99
N GLU A 23 2.57 0.04 3.70
CA GLU A 23 3.45 -1.12 3.66
C GLU A 23 3.52 -1.72 2.25
N LEU A 24 2.38 -1.82 1.55
CA LEU A 24 2.34 -2.27 0.16
C LEU A 24 3.14 -1.34 -0.76
N VAL A 25 2.99 -0.02 -0.62
CA VAL A 25 3.81 0.96 -1.37
C VAL A 25 5.30 0.72 -1.07
N PHE A 26 5.69 0.68 0.21
CA PHE A 26 7.08 0.50 0.62
C PHE A 26 7.68 -0.80 0.07
N THR A 27 7.03 -1.94 0.33
CA THR A 27 7.48 -3.27 -0.12
C THR A 27 7.53 -3.38 -1.64
N THR A 28 6.63 -2.72 -2.37
CA THR A 28 6.70 -2.67 -3.85
C THR A 28 8.01 -2.03 -4.31
N PHE A 29 8.35 -0.85 -3.79
CA PHE A 29 9.57 -0.16 -4.20
C PHE A 29 10.84 -0.82 -3.64
N SER A 30 10.79 -1.37 -2.42
CA SER A 30 11.89 -2.17 -1.85
C SER A 30 12.16 -3.41 -2.72
N ARG A 31 11.11 -4.11 -3.17
CA ARG A 31 11.23 -5.24 -4.10
C ARG A 31 11.88 -4.82 -5.43
N LEU A 32 11.56 -3.64 -5.97
CA LEU A 32 12.17 -3.13 -7.21
C LEU A 32 13.70 -2.99 -7.08
N VAL A 33 14.18 -2.42 -5.97
CA VAL A 33 15.62 -2.24 -5.71
C VAL A 33 16.32 -3.51 -5.19
N GLY A 34 15.55 -4.59 -4.96
CA GLY A 34 16.04 -5.89 -4.51
C GLY A 34 16.33 -5.96 -3.01
N GLY A 35 15.54 -5.25 -2.20
CA GLY A 35 15.70 -5.19 -0.73
C GLY A 35 16.82 -4.27 -0.24
N ARG A 36 17.44 -3.51 -1.15
CA ARG A 36 18.46 -2.50 -0.85
C ARG A 36 17.80 -1.16 -0.60
N ASP A 37 17.22 -1.01 0.58
CA ASP A 37 16.39 0.15 0.93
C ASP A 37 17.16 1.49 0.86
N GLU A 38 18.49 1.46 1.00
CA GLU A 38 19.36 2.62 0.78
C GLU A 38 19.24 3.22 -0.64
N LEU A 39 18.83 2.40 -1.61
CA LEU A 39 18.66 2.81 -3.01
C LEU A 39 17.29 3.45 -3.28
N LEU A 40 16.34 3.37 -2.36
CA LEU A 40 15.01 3.98 -2.53
C LEU A 40 15.10 5.50 -2.72
N LEU A 41 16.10 6.13 -2.11
CA LEU A 41 16.38 7.56 -2.23
C LEU A 41 16.77 7.99 -3.65
N LEU A 42 17.21 7.05 -4.50
CA LEU A 42 17.57 7.32 -5.89
C LEU A 42 16.35 7.29 -6.83
N ILE A 43 15.22 6.75 -6.38
CA ILE A 43 13.97 6.74 -7.17
C ILE A 43 13.38 8.15 -7.17
N ASP A 44 13.37 8.78 -8.33
CA ASP A 44 12.86 10.13 -8.50
C ASP A 44 11.34 10.16 -8.69
N GLY A 45 10.76 11.35 -8.53
CA GLY A 45 9.32 11.55 -8.65
C GLY A 45 8.75 11.25 -10.04
N VAL A 46 9.50 11.47 -11.12
CA VAL A 46 9.05 11.18 -12.50
C VAL A 46 8.93 9.68 -12.70
N THR A 47 9.94 8.92 -12.25
CA THR A 47 9.86 7.45 -12.24
C THR A 47 8.61 6.96 -11.49
N VAL A 48 8.34 7.49 -10.29
CA VAL A 48 7.14 7.12 -9.52
C VAL A 48 5.85 7.43 -10.29
N GLU A 49 5.77 8.57 -10.98
CA GLU A 49 4.59 8.94 -11.77
C GLU A 49 4.38 8.05 -13.00
N LEU A 50 5.45 7.64 -13.67
CA LEU A 50 5.40 6.74 -14.82
C LEU A 50 4.94 5.34 -14.43
N LEU A 51 5.43 4.83 -13.29
CA LEU A 51 5.09 3.52 -12.76
C LEU A 51 3.67 3.44 -12.17
N GLN A 52 3.14 4.56 -11.70
CA GLN A 52 1.87 4.61 -10.98
C GLN A 52 0.73 3.88 -11.74
N SER A 53 0.06 2.96 -11.04
CA SER A 53 -1.09 2.18 -11.54
C SER A 53 -0.80 1.31 -12.78
N ARG A 54 0.47 1.03 -13.09
CA ARG A 54 0.86 0.12 -14.18
C ARG A 54 0.91 -1.32 -13.67
N VAL A 55 0.57 -2.26 -14.55
CA VAL A 55 0.63 -3.71 -14.27
C VAL A 55 1.49 -4.41 -15.33
N PRO A 56 2.81 -4.22 -15.32
CA PRO A 56 3.69 -4.64 -16.41
C PRO A 56 3.69 -6.15 -16.69
N LYS A 57 3.41 -7.00 -15.69
CA LYS A 57 3.35 -8.46 -15.89
C LYS A 57 2.17 -8.91 -16.77
N PHE A 58 1.03 -8.22 -16.65
CA PHE A 58 -0.22 -8.62 -17.32
C PHE A 58 -0.62 -7.72 -18.49
N SER A 59 -0.27 -6.43 -18.42
CA SER A 59 -0.64 -5.43 -19.41
C SER A 59 0.52 -5.19 -20.38
N SER A 60 0.46 -5.82 -21.56
CA SER A 60 1.46 -5.60 -22.62
C SER A 60 1.57 -4.12 -23.02
N LYS A 61 0.45 -3.38 -22.93
CA LYS A 61 0.43 -1.93 -23.16
C LYS A 61 1.25 -1.17 -22.13
N ASP A 62 1.10 -1.50 -20.85
CA ASP A 62 1.87 -0.85 -19.79
C ASP A 62 3.36 -1.22 -19.92
N LEU A 63 3.65 -2.49 -20.19
CA LEU A 63 5.02 -2.96 -20.38
C LEU A 63 5.73 -2.24 -21.54
N GLN A 64 5.09 -2.16 -22.71
CA GLN A 64 5.62 -1.44 -23.88
C GLN A 64 5.80 0.05 -23.59
N SER A 65 4.81 0.67 -22.93
CA SER A 65 4.91 2.08 -22.56
C SER A 65 6.12 2.32 -21.66
N LEU A 66 6.30 1.50 -20.61
CA LEU A 66 7.42 1.61 -19.68
C LEU A 66 8.77 1.28 -20.33
N GLN A 67 8.80 0.40 -21.33
CA GLN A 67 10.01 0.07 -22.08
C GLN A 67 10.49 1.29 -22.89
N VAL A 68 9.59 2.01 -23.55
CA VAL A 68 9.93 3.26 -24.25
C VAL A 68 10.50 4.29 -23.27
N GLU A 69 9.87 4.47 -22.11
CA GLU A 69 10.37 5.37 -21.06
C GLU A 69 11.76 4.97 -20.53
N LEU A 70 12.04 3.67 -20.47
CA LEU A 70 13.35 3.13 -20.08
C LEU A 70 14.41 3.42 -21.14
N GLU A 71 14.12 3.17 -22.41
CA GLU A 71 15.01 3.39 -23.56
C GLU A 71 15.33 4.87 -23.75
N GLU A 72 14.37 5.75 -23.48
CA GLU A 72 14.55 7.20 -23.50
C GLU A 72 15.23 7.76 -22.25
N GLY A 73 15.64 6.88 -21.31
CA GLY A 73 16.37 7.24 -20.10
C GLY A 73 15.56 7.99 -19.05
N ARG A 74 14.22 7.97 -19.16
CA ARG A 74 13.32 8.65 -18.21
C ARG A 74 12.97 7.78 -16.99
N LEU A 75 13.07 6.46 -17.13
CA LEU A 75 12.84 5.52 -16.04
C LEU A 75 14.14 5.21 -15.30
N PHE A 76 14.18 5.44 -13.99
CA PHE A 76 15.35 5.21 -13.12
C PHE A 76 16.64 5.94 -13.59
N PRO A 77 16.59 7.26 -13.88
CA PRO A 77 17.72 8.02 -14.42
C PRO A 77 18.93 8.08 -13.47
N ASN A 78 18.70 8.05 -12.15
CA ASN A 78 19.75 8.13 -11.13
C ASN A 78 20.49 6.81 -10.88
N PHE A 79 20.08 5.73 -11.54
CA PHE A 79 20.71 4.41 -11.41
C PHE A 79 21.70 4.15 -12.55
N SER A 80 22.79 3.45 -12.24
CA SER A 80 23.70 2.89 -13.24
C SER A 80 22.96 1.92 -14.18
N GLU A 81 23.39 1.80 -15.43
CA GLU A 81 22.76 0.92 -16.43
C GLU A 81 22.57 -0.53 -15.95
N GLY A 82 23.59 -1.15 -15.34
CA GLY A 82 23.49 -2.52 -14.82
C GLY A 82 22.40 -2.66 -13.74
N THR A 83 22.41 -1.77 -12.74
CA THR A 83 21.37 -1.75 -11.70
C THR A 83 19.97 -1.47 -12.28
N ARG A 84 19.90 -0.63 -13.32
CA ARG A 84 18.63 -0.31 -14.01
C ARG A 84 18.04 -1.55 -14.68
N GLN A 85 18.86 -2.39 -15.31
CA GLN A 85 18.42 -3.65 -15.91
C GLN A 85 17.93 -4.66 -14.87
N ASP A 86 18.57 -4.72 -13.70
CA ASP A 86 18.10 -5.55 -12.58
C ASP A 86 16.74 -5.08 -12.06
N ILE A 87 16.58 -3.76 -11.88
CA ILE A 87 15.30 -3.16 -11.47
C ILE A 87 14.22 -3.44 -12.53
N TRP A 88 14.55 -3.30 -13.81
CA TRP A 88 13.65 -3.62 -14.92
C TRP A 88 13.20 -5.09 -14.91
N ALA A 89 14.11 -6.02 -14.64
CA ALA A 89 13.78 -7.44 -14.52
C ALA A 89 12.76 -7.68 -13.39
N ARG A 90 12.94 -7.06 -12.23
CA ARG A 90 11.99 -7.18 -11.10
C ARG A 90 10.67 -6.47 -11.35
N LEU A 91 10.70 -5.33 -12.04
CA LEU A 91 9.51 -4.56 -12.39
C LEU A 91 8.52 -5.40 -13.22
N LYS A 92 9.02 -6.18 -14.18
CA LYS A 92 8.20 -7.08 -15.00
C LYS A 92 7.48 -8.17 -14.22
N GLU A 93 7.95 -8.50 -13.03
CA GLU A 93 7.36 -9.54 -12.16
C GLU A 93 6.25 -9.01 -11.25
N ILE A 94 5.95 -7.71 -11.28
CA ILE A 94 4.87 -7.10 -10.51
C ILE A 94 3.53 -7.39 -11.19
N ASP A 95 2.69 -8.17 -10.51
CA ASP A 95 1.37 -8.65 -10.96
C ASP A 95 0.18 -7.79 -10.51
N TYR A 96 0.41 -6.69 -9.82
CA TYR A 96 -0.63 -5.80 -9.33
C TYR A 96 -0.38 -4.36 -9.78
N PRO A 97 -1.41 -3.48 -9.76
CA PRO A 97 -1.22 -2.07 -10.04
C PRO A 97 -0.23 -1.45 -9.07
N ILE A 98 0.88 -0.93 -9.58
CA ILE A 98 1.93 -0.35 -8.73
C ILE A 98 1.33 0.78 -7.89
N PRO A 99 1.28 0.63 -6.55
CA PRO A 99 0.65 1.59 -5.68
C PRO A 99 1.61 2.74 -5.36
N THR A 100 1.06 3.93 -5.20
CA THR A 100 1.78 5.12 -4.78
C THR A 100 0.95 5.89 -3.76
N LEU A 101 1.56 6.89 -3.10
CA LEU A 101 0.79 7.80 -2.25
C LEU A 101 -0.33 8.54 -3.02
N LYS A 102 -0.17 8.72 -4.34
CA LYS A 102 -1.20 9.38 -5.16
C LYS A 102 -2.38 8.46 -5.46
N THR A 103 -2.17 7.17 -5.67
CA THR A 103 -3.27 6.19 -5.78
C THR A 103 -3.92 5.98 -4.42
N PHE A 104 -3.15 5.90 -3.35
CA PHE A 104 -3.67 5.82 -1.98
C PHE A 104 -4.73 6.89 -1.69
N PHE A 105 -4.44 8.16 -1.98
CA PHE A 105 -5.39 9.24 -1.71
C PHE A 105 -6.68 9.16 -2.56
N LYS A 106 -6.64 8.46 -3.71
CA LYS A 106 -7.85 8.15 -4.49
C LYS A 106 -8.58 6.95 -3.87
N ASP A 107 -7.86 5.88 -3.58
CA ASP A 107 -8.43 4.61 -3.08
C ASP A 107 -9.02 4.78 -1.68
N ARG A 108 -8.49 5.71 -0.90
CA ARG A 108 -9.04 6.17 0.38
C ARG A 108 -10.52 6.57 0.31
N LEU A 109 -11.03 7.02 -0.83
CA LEU A 109 -12.46 7.32 -0.99
C LEU A 109 -13.33 6.07 -0.80
N TYR A 110 -12.85 4.90 -1.21
CA TYR A 110 -13.52 3.63 -0.92
C TYR A 110 -13.50 3.32 0.58
N LEU A 111 -12.37 3.59 1.26
CA LEU A 111 -12.28 3.45 2.71
C LEU A 111 -13.24 4.40 3.45
N GLU A 112 -13.44 5.64 2.99
CA GLU A 112 -14.41 6.57 3.60
C GLU A 112 -15.84 6.02 3.56
N VAL A 113 -16.23 5.35 2.47
CA VAL A 113 -17.54 4.70 2.35
C VAL A 113 -17.65 3.53 3.32
N ALA A 114 -16.67 2.63 3.33
CA ALA A 114 -16.63 1.49 4.24
C ALA A 114 -16.68 1.94 5.70
N GLN A 115 -15.84 2.91 6.07
CA GLN A 115 -15.81 3.57 7.37
C GLN A 115 -17.19 4.08 7.79
N SER A 116 -17.91 4.74 6.88
CA SER A 116 -19.25 5.31 7.15
C SER A 116 -20.29 4.23 7.44
N VAL A 117 -20.23 3.11 6.72
CA VAL A 117 -21.09 1.94 6.97
C VAL A 117 -20.72 1.31 8.31
N MET A 118 -19.43 1.09 8.57
CA MET A 118 -18.95 0.43 9.79
C MET A 118 -19.29 1.25 11.05
N LYS A 119 -19.18 2.58 11.03
CA LYS A 119 -19.61 3.41 12.18
C LYS A 119 -21.12 3.32 12.47
N ARG A 120 -21.95 2.99 11.48
CA ARG A 120 -23.40 2.79 11.69
C ARG A 120 -23.71 1.39 12.23
N LEU A 121 -23.00 0.37 11.75
CA LEU A 121 -23.14 -1.00 12.23
C LEU A 121 -22.52 -1.19 13.63
N PHE A 122 -21.47 -0.44 13.93
CA PHE A 122 -20.71 -0.48 15.16
C PHE A 122 -20.71 0.89 15.84
N VAL A 123 -21.69 1.10 16.72
CA VAL A 123 -21.70 2.25 17.61
C VAL A 123 -20.56 2.07 18.62
N GLN A 124 -19.43 2.73 18.36
CA GLN A 124 -18.27 2.68 19.24
C GLN A 124 -18.61 3.25 20.64
N PRO A 125 -18.15 2.63 21.73
CA PRO A 125 -18.23 3.23 23.05
C PRO A 125 -17.45 4.54 23.08
N ARG A 126 -18.08 5.65 23.49
CA ARG A 126 -17.52 7.02 23.47
C ARG A 126 -16.19 7.23 24.21
N ARG A 127 -15.71 6.24 24.98
CA ARG A 127 -14.58 6.37 25.91
C ARG A 127 -13.29 5.69 25.45
N GLU A 128 -13.32 4.89 24.38
CA GLU A 128 -12.17 4.11 23.95
C GLU A 128 -11.66 4.62 22.59
N LYS A 129 -10.37 4.96 22.52
CA LYS A 129 -9.69 5.33 21.27
C LYS A 129 -9.28 4.04 20.53
N ILE A 130 -10.27 3.30 20.05
CA ILE A 130 -10.08 2.08 19.27
C ILE A 130 -10.35 2.36 17.79
N THR A 131 -9.61 1.68 16.92
CA THR A 131 -9.85 1.71 15.49
C THR A 131 -11.15 0.98 15.14
N ILE A 132 -11.62 1.13 13.91
CA ILE A 132 -12.80 0.38 13.44
C ILE A 132 -12.53 -1.13 13.50
N ASP A 133 -11.36 -1.58 13.04
CA ASP A 133 -11.02 -3.00 12.98
C ASP A 133 -10.91 -3.60 14.39
N GLN A 134 -10.27 -2.90 15.34
CA GLN A 134 -10.23 -3.30 16.75
C GLN A 134 -11.62 -3.42 17.37
N GLY A 135 -12.51 -2.46 17.09
CA GLY A 135 -13.88 -2.48 17.61
C GLY A 135 -14.74 -3.61 17.04
N VAL A 136 -14.57 -3.93 15.75
CA VAL A 136 -15.24 -5.05 15.09
C VAL A 136 -14.73 -6.37 15.66
N TYR A 137 -13.41 -6.53 15.73
CA TYR A 137 -12.80 -7.76 16.22
C TYR A 137 -13.21 -8.02 17.67
N GLY A 138 -13.10 -7.03 18.56
CA GLY A 138 -13.49 -7.19 19.96
C GLY A 138 -14.96 -7.61 20.18
N LYS A 139 -15.84 -7.38 19.20
CA LYS A 139 -17.26 -7.76 19.26
C LYS A 139 -17.56 -9.14 18.69
N TYR A 140 -16.76 -9.63 17.75
CA TYR A 140 -16.95 -10.92 17.08
C TYR A 140 -15.84 -11.94 17.33
N ASP A 141 -14.90 -11.63 18.24
CA ASP A 141 -13.87 -12.57 18.66
C ASP A 141 -14.55 -13.83 19.23
N THR A 142 -14.45 -14.93 18.49
CA THR A 142 -14.86 -16.25 18.98
C THR A 142 -13.70 -16.78 19.81
N PRO A 143 -13.93 -17.36 21.00
CA PRO A 143 -12.86 -17.67 21.94
C PRO A 143 -12.05 -18.88 21.45
N VAL A 144 -11.10 -18.64 20.56
CA VAL A 144 -10.00 -19.57 20.30
C VAL A 144 -8.87 -19.20 21.27
N PRO A 145 -8.33 -20.16 22.05
CA PRO A 145 -7.39 -19.85 23.12
C PRO A 145 -5.99 -19.60 22.55
N VAL A 146 -5.77 -18.40 22.01
CA VAL A 146 -4.45 -17.90 21.63
C VAL A 146 -3.98 -16.85 22.64
N SER A 147 -2.69 -16.79 22.96
CA SER A 147 -2.11 -15.76 23.85
C SER A 147 -2.34 -14.35 23.29
N MET A 148 -2.68 -13.39 24.15
CA MET A 148 -2.98 -11.99 23.76
C MET A 148 -1.81 -11.28 23.03
N ALA A 149 -0.56 -11.65 23.32
CA ALA A 149 0.61 -11.12 22.62
C ALA A 149 0.75 -11.69 21.20
N LEU A 150 0.56 -13.00 21.05
CA LEU A 150 0.46 -13.66 19.74
C LEU A 150 -0.75 -13.11 18.96
N ARG A 151 -1.85 -12.76 19.62
CA ARG A 151 -3.02 -12.14 18.97
C ARG A 151 -2.73 -10.75 18.44
N GLN A 152 -1.96 -9.90 19.12
CA GLN A 152 -1.62 -8.56 18.59
C GLN A 152 -0.68 -8.64 17.39
N GLU A 153 0.24 -9.60 17.41
CA GLU A 153 1.15 -9.88 16.30
C GLU A 153 0.40 -10.48 15.10
N TRP A 154 -0.54 -11.40 15.35
CA TRP A 154 -1.46 -11.95 14.35
C TRP A 154 -2.49 -10.94 13.84
N LEU A 155 -3.00 -10.05 14.71
CA LEU A 155 -3.88 -8.93 14.36
C LEU A 155 -3.22 -8.05 13.31
N GLY A 156 -1.93 -7.77 13.48
CA GLY A 156 -1.12 -7.11 12.47
C GLY A 156 -1.11 -7.93 11.18
N SER A 157 -0.60 -9.16 11.21
CA SER A 157 -0.33 -9.95 10.00
C SER A 157 -1.58 -10.37 9.21
N ASP A 158 -2.66 -10.78 9.87
CA ASP A 158 -3.87 -11.30 9.22
C ASP A 158 -4.74 -10.17 8.65
N LEU A 159 -4.83 -9.04 9.35
CA LEU A 159 -5.47 -7.84 8.79
C LEU A 159 -4.60 -7.26 7.66
N LEU A 160 -3.27 -7.31 7.79
CA LEU A 160 -2.35 -6.95 6.70
C LEU A 160 -2.62 -7.78 5.44
N GLU A 161 -2.73 -9.10 5.56
CA GLU A 161 -3.08 -9.99 4.44
C GLU A 161 -4.50 -9.72 3.90
N PHE A 162 -5.51 -9.55 4.77
CA PHE A 162 -6.88 -9.25 4.35
C PHE A 162 -6.97 -7.94 3.54
N TRP A 163 -6.33 -6.89 4.04
CA TRP A 163 -6.30 -5.60 3.36
C TRP A 163 -5.38 -5.60 2.13
N ARG A 164 -4.35 -6.46 2.08
CA ARG A 164 -3.46 -6.61 0.91
C ARG A 164 -4.23 -7.00 -0.37
N PHE A 165 -5.32 -7.75 -0.25
CA PHE A 165 -6.18 -8.14 -1.36
C PHE A 165 -7.40 -7.23 -1.58
N SER A 166 -7.56 -6.20 -0.75
CA SER A 166 -8.72 -5.29 -0.79
C SER A 166 -8.50 -4.06 -1.68
N PHE A 167 -7.33 -3.95 -2.34
CA PHE A 167 -6.95 -2.85 -3.24
C PHE A 167 -6.42 -3.37 -4.58
#